data_AF-A0AA91BZG9-F1
#
_entry.id   AF-A0AA91BZG9-F1
#
_cell.length_a   1.000
_cell.length_b   1.000
_cell.length_c   1.000
_cell.angle_alpha   90.00
_cell.angle_beta   90.00
_cell.angle_gamma   90.00
#
_symmetry.space_group_name_H-M   'P 1'
#
loop_
_entity.id
_entity.type
_entity.pdbx_description
1 polymer ?
#
loop_
_entity_poly.entity_id
_entity_poly.type
_entity_poly.pdbx_seq_one_letter_code
_entity_poly.pdbx_strand_id
1 'polypeptide(L)'
;MATFQDVQAAVHDIAARLNVTPELARAALINPVLALEELGFDLDLSGRLELEDRARFSKKQIVERKSLRKKIFAASGHEFDPGQEHDLAVVLFDELKLVDDASKRPDLSPLSLPMRKVRYSTSKVKVARVKASEIARRFPGKAKGKAVAGIDPSLIEPVKIPDPLEALGKAHKIIAPLLAYRQLDASTPRFATEALYRAVRTGKRRLVNITPRAVVTGTA
;
A
#
# COMPACT_ATOMS: atom_id res chain seq x y z
N MET A 1 -4.79 -7.82 -25.05
CA MET A 1 -4.68 -7.30 -23.67
C MET A 1 -5.03 -5.81 -23.69
N ALA A 2 -5.76 -5.34 -22.69
CA ALA A 2 -6.24 -3.98 -22.57
C ALA A 2 -5.17 -3.06 -21.98
N THR A 3 -5.03 -1.87 -22.57
CA THR A 3 -4.17 -0.81 -22.06
C THR A 3 -4.90 0.03 -21.01
N PHE A 4 -4.18 0.93 -20.35
CA PHE A 4 -4.80 1.93 -19.46
C PHE A 4 -5.81 2.84 -20.20
N GLN A 5 -5.56 3.16 -21.48
CA GLN A 5 -6.47 4.00 -22.27
C GLN A 5 -7.79 3.29 -22.54
N ASP A 6 -7.76 1.97 -22.77
CA ASP A 6 -8.96 1.15 -22.98
C ASP A 6 -9.83 1.12 -21.72
N VAL A 7 -9.20 0.95 -20.54
CA VAL A 7 -9.89 1.04 -19.24
C VAL A 7 -10.51 2.42 -19.04
N GLN A 8 -9.77 3.48 -19.36
CA GLN A 8 -10.24 4.85 -19.21
C GLN A 8 -11.43 5.15 -20.14
N ALA A 9 -11.39 4.65 -21.37
CA ALA A 9 -12.49 4.79 -22.33
C ALA A 9 -13.76 4.05 -21.85
N ALA A 10 -13.60 2.94 -21.14
CA ALA A 10 -14.70 2.13 -20.61
C ALA A 10 -15.23 2.59 -19.23
N VAL A 11 -14.80 3.76 -18.71
CA VAL A 11 -15.11 4.18 -17.33
C VAL A 11 -16.62 4.21 -17.03
N HIS A 12 -17.46 4.58 -17.99
CA HIS A 12 -18.91 4.61 -17.82
C HIS A 12 -19.52 3.22 -17.70
N ASP A 13 -19.06 2.26 -18.50
CA ASP A 13 -19.49 0.86 -18.40
C ASP A 13 -19.01 0.22 -17.10
N ILE A 14 -17.74 0.45 -16.74
CA ILE A 14 -17.17 -0.01 -15.47
C ILE A 14 -18.00 0.51 -14.30
N ALA A 15 -18.32 1.80 -14.27
CA ALA A 15 -19.15 2.40 -13.22
C ALA A 15 -20.56 1.78 -13.16
N ALA A 16 -21.20 1.56 -14.31
CA ALA A 16 -22.51 0.92 -14.37
C ALA A 16 -22.47 -0.50 -13.78
N ARG A 17 -21.46 -1.30 -14.14
CA ARG A 17 -21.29 -2.69 -13.65
C ARG A 17 -20.97 -2.77 -12.16
N LEU A 18 -20.14 -1.85 -11.66
CA LEU A 18 -19.82 -1.76 -10.24
C LEU A 18 -21.05 -1.33 -9.41
N ASN A 19 -21.90 -0.45 -9.92
CA ASN A 19 -23.13 -0.02 -9.24
C ASN A 19 -24.13 -1.18 -9.04
N VAL A 20 -24.20 -2.11 -9.99
CA VAL A 20 -25.05 -3.31 -9.89
C VAL A 20 -24.51 -4.32 -8.87
N THR A 21 -23.20 -4.29 -8.60
CA THR A 21 -22.53 -5.29 -7.76
C THR A 21 -21.80 -4.64 -6.57
N PRO A 22 -22.50 -4.30 -5.47
CA PRO A 22 -21.90 -3.59 -4.33
C PRO A 22 -20.67 -4.26 -3.70
N GLU A 23 -20.59 -5.59 -3.76
CA GLU A 23 -19.43 -6.32 -3.21
C GLU A 23 -18.19 -6.23 -4.11
N LEU A 24 -18.40 -6.17 -5.43
CA LEU A 24 -17.32 -5.90 -6.36
C LEU A 24 -16.86 -4.44 -6.23
N ALA A 25 -17.79 -3.49 -6.07
CA ALA A 25 -17.46 -2.09 -5.79
C ALA A 25 -16.61 -1.95 -4.52
N ARG A 26 -16.98 -2.62 -3.43
CA ARG A 26 -16.18 -2.63 -2.18
C ARG A 26 -14.81 -3.29 -2.36
N ALA A 27 -14.73 -4.39 -3.10
CA ALA A 27 -13.47 -5.05 -3.40
C ALA A 27 -12.55 -4.18 -4.28
N ALA A 28 -13.12 -3.43 -5.24
CA ALA A 28 -12.39 -2.49 -6.10
C ALA A 28 -11.70 -1.36 -5.31
N LEU A 29 -12.25 -0.95 -4.16
CA LEU A 29 -11.63 0.06 -3.28
C LEU A 29 -10.28 -0.37 -2.72
N ILE A 30 -10.07 -1.68 -2.53
CA ILE A 30 -8.83 -2.22 -1.93
C ILE A 30 -7.87 -2.80 -2.96
N ASN A 31 -8.38 -3.23 -4.12
CA ASN A 31 -7.58 -3.66 -5.24
C ASN A 31 -8.34 -3.44 -6.57
N PRO A 32 -8.12 -2.31 -7.26
CA PRO A 32 -8.80 -2.00 -8.51
C PRO A 32 -8.30 -2.86 -9.69
N VAL A 33 -7.06 -3.34 -9.65
CA VAL A 33 -6.48 -4.19 -10.72
C VAL A 33 -7.27 -5.51 -10.81
N LEU A 34 -7.42 -6.21 -9.69
CA LEU A 34 -8.17 -7.48 -9.64
C LEU A 34 -9.67 -7.28 -9.96
N ALA A 35 -10.24 -6.13 -9.59
CA ALA A 35 -11.62 -5.81 -9.95
C ALA A 35 -11.82 -5.62 -11.46
N LEU A 36 -10.87 -4.99 -12.15
CA LEU A 36 -10.93 -4.84 -13.60
C LEU A 36 -10.75 -6.19 -14.31
N GLU A 37 -9.85 -7.05 -13.82
CA GLU A 37 -9.71 -8.42 -14.33
C GLU A 37 -11.01 -9.22 -14.18
N GLU A 38 -11.68 -9.14 -13.04
CA GLU A 38 -12.98 -9.80 -12.82
C GLU A 38 -14.09 -9.22 -13.73
N LEU A 39 -13.99 -7.94 -14.10
CA LEU A 39 -14.87 -7.33 -15.10
C LEU A 39 -14.52 -7.76 -16.55
N GLY A 40 -13.46 -8.53 -16.76
CA GLY A 40 -13.02 -9.03 -18.06
C GLY A 40 -11.99 -8.16 -18.77
N PHE A 41 -11.40 -7.17 -18.08
CA PHE A 41 -10.28 -6.41 -18.61
C PHE A 41 -8.98 -7.17 -18.37
N ASP A 42 -8.51 -7.87 -19.39
CA ASP A 42 -7.22 -8.55 -19.38
C ASP A 42 -6.08 -7.52 -19.61
N LEU A 43 -5.64 -6.87 -18.54
CA LEU A 43 -4.67 -5.77 -18.60
C LEU A 43 -3.27 -6.25 -18.99
N ASP A 44 -2.67 -5.56 -19.97
CA ASP A 44 -1.25 -5.77 -20.29
C ASP A 44 -0.34 -5.25 -19.18
N LEU A 45 0.94 -5.64 -19.20
CA LEU A 45 1.94 -5.20 -18.21
C LEU A 45 1.96 -3.67 -18.09
N SER A 46 1.95 -2.97 -19.22
CA SER A 46 1.95 -1.50 -19.27
C SER A 46 0.72 -0.89 -18.59
N GLY A 47 -0.48 -1.41 -18.89
CA GLY A 47 -1.75 -0.99 -18.31
C GLY A 47 -1.83 -1.25 -16.81
N ARG A 48 -1.36 -2.41 -16.34
CA ARG A 48 -1.27 -2.74 -14.90
C ARG A 48 -0.36 -1.75 -14.17
N LEU A 49 0.85 -1.53 -14.70
CA LEU A 49 1.84 -0.63 -14.10
C LEU A 49 1.35 0.83 -14.08
N GLU A 50 0.70 1.30 -15.14
CA GLU A 50 0.15 2.66 -15.22
C GLU A 50 -1.02 2.86 -14.25
N LEU A 51 -1.92 1.87 -14.13
CA LEU A 51 -3.03 1.91 -13.20
C LEU A 51 -2.53 1.95 -11.75
N GLU A 52 -1.56 1.09 -11.42
CA GLU A 52 -0.94 1.05 -10.11
C GLU A 52 -0.25 2.38 -9.77
N ASP A 53 0.55 2.90 -10.70
CA ASP A 53 1.26 4.17 -10.56
C ASP A 53 0.29 5.31 -10.22
N ARG A 54 -0.81 5.42 -10.97
CA ARG A 54 -1.81 6.50 -10.80
C ARG A 54 -2.63 6.37 -9.53
N ALA A 55 -2.89 5.16 -9.08
CA ALA A 55 -3.70 4.90 -7.90
C ALA A 55 -2.91 5.02 -6.60
N ARG A 56 -1.60 4.73 -6.62
CA ARG A 56 -0.77 4.67 -5.40
C ARG A 56 0.17 5.88 -5.23
N PHE A 57 0.63 6.50 -6.31
CA PHE A 57 1.75 7.45 -6.26
C PHE A 57 1.38 8.85 -6.73
N SER A 58 2.11 9.85 -6.22
CA SER A 58 2.02 11.22 -6.72
C SER A 58 2.69 11.37 -8.10
N LYS A 59 2.32 12.41 -8.87
CA LYS A 59 2.89 12.67 -10.21
C LYS A 59 4.43 12.67 -10.24
N LYS A 60 5.08 13.23 -9.20
CA LYS A 60 6.54 13.24 -9.08
C LYS A 60 7.11 11.83 -8.93
N GLN A 61 6.51 11.03 -8.03
CA GLN A 61 6.93 9.65 -7.80
C GLN A 61 6.65 8.76 -9.02
N ILE A 62 5.58 9.02 -9.79
CA ILE A 62 5.30 8.29 -11.04
C ILE A 62 6.43 8.51 -12.06
N VAL A 63 6.88 9.75 -12.26
CA VAL A 63 7.99 10.07 -13.17
C VAL A 63 9.27 9.35 -12.73
N GLU A 64 9.55 9.37 -11.43
CA GLU A 64 10.70 8.68 -10.85
C GLU A 64 10.60 7.16 -11.04
N ARG A 65 9.46 6.52 -10.72
CA ARG A 65 9.21 5.09 -10.95
C ARG A 65 9.41 4.71 -12.40
N LYS A 66 8.88 5.49 -13.35
CA LYS A 66 9.05 5.24 -14.79
C LYS A 66 10.52 5.31 -15.22
N SER A 67 11.27 6.30 -14.71
CA SER A 67 12.70 6.42 -14.95
C SER A 67 13.50 5.23 -14.40
N LEU A 68 13.16 4.78 -13.19
CA LEU A 68 13.77 3.60 -12.57
C LEU A 68 13.46 2.32 -13.36
N ARG A 69 12.19 2.09 -13.73
CA ARG A 69 11.80 0.94 -14.58
C ARG A 69 12.55 0.94 -15.90
N LYS A 70 12.67 2.09 -16.58
CA LYS A 70 13.45 2.19 -17.83
C LYS A 70 14.91 1.76 -17.64
N LYS A 71 15.55 2.14 -16.52
CA LYS A 71 16.93 1.71 -16.19
C LYS A 71 17.00 0.21 -15.89
N ILE A 72 16.01 -0.34 -15.18
CA ILE A 72 15.89 -1.77 -14.87
C ILE A 72 15.74 -2.57 -16.17
N PHE A 73 14.82 -2.18 -17.05
CA PHE A 73 14.57 -2.86 -18.32
C PHE A 73 15.75 -2.77 -19.29
N ALA A 74 16.44 -1.63 -19.32
CA ALA A 74 17.69 -1.51 -20.07
C ALA A 74 18.82 -2.39 -19.50
N ALA A 75 18.75 -2.76 -18.22
CA ALA A 75 19.72 -3.63 -17.59
C ALA A 75 19.40 -5.12 -17.76
N SER A 76 18.12 -5.52 -17.75
CA SER A 76 17.66 -6.90 -18.00
C SER A 76 17.57 -7.23 -19.49
N GLY A 77 17.33 -6.24 -20.36
CA GLY A 77 17.16 -6.42 -21.80
C GLY A 77 15.71 -6.61 -22.26
N HIS A 78 14.75 -6.68 -21.34
CA HIS A 78 13.32 -6.76 -21.64
C HIS A 78 12.47 -6.14 -20.52
N GLU A 79 11.17 -5.98 -20.79
CA GLU A 79 10.19 -5.51 -19.82
C GLU A 79 9.66 -6.65 -18.94
N PHE A 80 9.38 -6.36 -17.67
CA PHE A 80 8.77 -7.27 -16.68
C PHE A 80 8.20 -6.43 -15.54
N ASP A 81 7.50 -7.02 -14.55
CA ASP A 81 7.06 -6.27 -13.36
C ASP A 81 8.09 -6.39 -12.21
N PRO A 82 8.86 -5.32 -11.87
CA PRO A 82 9.82 -5.37 -10.78
C PRO A 82 9.17 -5.44 -9.39
N GLY A 83 7.85 -5.22 -9.30
CA GLY A 83 7.06 -5.36 -8.08
C GLY A 83 6.53 -6.78 -7.86
N GLN A 84 6.60 -7.66 -8.86
CA GLN A 84 6.23 -9.07 -8.73
C GLN A 84 7.44 -9.90 -8.33
N GLU A 85 7.28 -10.67 -7.27
CA GLU A 85 8.36 -11.46 -6.70
C GLU A 85 8.86 -12.54 -7.67
N HIS A 86 7.93 -13.21 -8.35
CA HIS A 86 8.24 -14.28 -9.29
C HIS A 86 9.01 -13.77 -10.51
N ASP A 87 8.50 -12.75 -11.19
CA ASP A 87 9.15 -12.13 -12.36
C ASP A 87 10.54 -11.61 -11.99
N LEU A 88 10.66 -10.96 -10.82
CA LEU A 88 11.94 -10.46 -10.34
C LEU A 88 12.93 -11.59 -10.05
N ALA A 89 12.48 -12.70 -9.46
CA ALA A 89 13.33 -13.85 -9.17
C ALA A 89 13.90 -14.48 -10.45
N VAL A 90 13.06 -14.63 -11.49
CA VAL A 90 13.46 -15.17 -12.80
C VAL A 90 14.57 -14.29 -13.40
N VAL A 91 14.35 -12.97 -13.47
CA VAL A 91 15.33 -12.04 -14.03
C VAL A 91 16.64 -12.05 -13.22
N LEU A 92 16.57 -11.98 -11.89
CA LEU A 92 17.78 -11.86 -11.07
C LEU A 92 18.61 -13.15 -11.01
N PHE A 93 17.97 -14.31 -10.92
CA PHE A 93 18.67 -15.57 -10.62
C PHE A 93 18.75 -16.53 -11.79
N ASP A 94 17.76 -16.55 -12.66
CA ASP A 94 17.73 -17.52 -13.77
C ASP A 94 18.36 -16.89 -15.02
N GLU A 95 18.08 -15.61 -15.29
CA GLU A 95 18.62 -14.89 -16.45
C GLU A 95 19.98 -14.21 -16.15
N LEU A 96 20.03 -13.36 -15.12
CA LEU A 96 21.23 -12.60 -14.76
C LEU A 96 22.21 -13.39 -13.88
N LYS A 97 21.79 -14.56 -13.36
CA LYS A 97 22.64 -15.49 -12.58
C LYS A 97 23.40 -14.81 -11.44
N LEU A 98 22.74 -13.92 -10.71
CA LEU A 98 23.39 -13.12 -9.66
C LEU A 98 23.71 -13.92 -8.39
N VAL A 99 23.11 -15.10 -8.24
CA VAL A 99 23.36 -16.05 -7.15
C VAL A 99 23.24 -17.47 -7.71
N ASP A 100 24.32 -18.26 -7.63
CA ASP A 100 24.35 -19.64 -8.13
C ASP A 100 23.69 -20.67 -7.18
N ASP A 101 23.52 -20.32 -5.90
CA ASP A 101 23.03 -21.25 -4.87
C ASP A 101 21.63 -20.87 -4.40
N ALA A 102 20.65 -21.74 -4.66
CA ALA A 102 19.24 -21.55 -4.27
C ALA A 102 19.08 -21.31 -2.76
N SER A 103 19.99 -21.86 -1.94
CA SER A 103 19.98 -21.72 -0.48
C SER A 103 20.38 -20.32 0.01
N LYS A 104 20.95 -19.49 -0.87
CA LYS A 104 21.42 -18.12 -0.58
C LYS A 104 20.56 -17.03 -1.22
N ARG A 105 19.45 -17.38 -1.86
CA ARG A 105 18.58 -16.39 -2.52
C ARG A 105 17.97 -15.45 -1.46
N PRO A 106 18.15 -14.13 -1.59
CA PRO A 106 17.56 -13.16 -0.67
C PRO A 106 16.03 -13.16 -0.75
N ASP A 107 15.37 -12.77 0.35
CA ASP A 107 13.93 -12.56 0.38
C ASP A 107 13.55 -11.38 -0.53
N LEU A 108 12.77 -11.68 -1.58
CA LEU A 108 12.32 -10.70 -2.55
C LEU A 108 10.97 -10.07 -2.19
N SER A 109 10.35 -10.51 -1.09
CA SER A 109 9.10 -9.93 -0.58
C SER A 109 9.17 -8.41 -0.56
N PRO A 110 8.05 -7.71 -0.83
CA PRO A 110 8.03 -6.27 -0.77
C PRO A 110 8.45 -5.78 0.61
N LEU A 111 9.25 -4.71 0.63
CA LEU A 111 9.65 -4.07 1.88
C LEU A 111 8.38 -3.70 2.65
N SER A 112 8.26 -4.22 3.86
CA SER A 112 7.19 -3.81 4.75
C SER A 112 7.38 -2.33 5.05
N LEU A 113 6.27 -1.57 5.08
CA LEU A 113 6.27 -0.26 5.71
C LEU A 113 6.95 -0.40 7.08
N PRO A 114 7.84 0.52 7.49
CA PRO A 114 8.45 0.44 8.79
C PRO A 114 7.33 0.35 9.81
N MET A 115 7.16 -0.81 10.43
CA MET A 115 6.14 -0.99 11.44
C MET A 115 6.42 0.05 12.51
N ARG A 116 5.46 0.96 12.73
CA ARG A 116 5.49 1.84 13.90
C ARG A 116 5.48 0.92 15.12
N LYS A 117 6.65 0.64 15.71
CA LYS A 117 6.73 0.04 17.04
C LYS A 117 6.16 1.05 18.02
N VAL A 118 4.88 0.91 18.35
CA VAL A 118 4.28 1.63 19.47
C VAL A 118 4.90 1.05 20.74
N ARG A 119 5.92 1.72 21.30
CA ARG A 119 6.37 1.41 22.64
C ARG A 119 5.37 2.02 23.61
N TYR A 120 4.65 1.18 24.35
CA TYR A 120 3.84 1.65 25.47
C TYR A 120 4.77 2.24 26.54
N SER A 121 4.61 3.53 26.83
CA SER A 121 5.29 4.17 27.95
C SER A 121 4.79 3.56 29.27
N THR A 122 5.69 3.03 30.09
CA THR A 122 5.39 2.50 31.43
C THR A 122 5.35 3.60 32.51
N SER A 123 5.40 4.88 32.13
CA SER A 123 5.43 6.00 33.06
C SER A 123 4.07 6.21 33.72
N LYS A 124 3.94 5.82 35.00
CA LYS A 124 2.80 6.20 35.86
C LYS A 124 2.85 7.71 36.12
N VAL A 125 2.12 8.50 35.32
CA VAL A 125 1.92 9.93 35.60
C VAL A 125 0.94 10.08 36.76
N LYS A 126 1.39 10.66 37.88
CA LYS A 126 0.52 11.06 38.99
C LYS A 126 -0.33 12.25 38.54
N VAL A 127 -1.60 12.00 38.22
CA VAL A 127 -2.57 13.07 37.94
C VAL A 127 -3.00 13.71 39.28
N ALA A 128 -2.67 14.98 39.47
CA ALA A 128 -3.17 15.77 40.59
C ALA A 128 -4.70 15.85 40.50
N ARG A 129 -5.37 15.50 41.61
CA ARG A 129 -6.83 15.46 41.71
C ARG A 129 -7.37 16.90 41.75
N VAL A 130 -7.74 17.44 40.60
CA VAL A 130 -8.49 18.71 40.53
C VAL A 130 -9.85 18.51 41.19
N LYS A 131 -10.21 19.40 42.11
CA LYS A 131 -11.48 19.33 42.86
C LYS A 131 -12.66 19.44 41.88
N ALA A 132 -13.60 18.51 42.01
CA ALA A 132 -14.76 18.37 41.12
C ALA A 132 -15.67 19.60 41.03
N SER A 133 -15.55 20.57 41.96
CA SER A 133 -16.31 21.81 41.98
C SER A 133 -15.98 22.78 40.83
N GLU A 134 -14.83 22.62 40.17
CA GLU A 134 -14.40 23.53 39.09
C GLU A 134 -14.85 23.05 37.71
N ILE A 135 -15.05 21.74 37.54
CA ILE A 135 -15.44 21.11 36.26
C ILE A 135 -16.95 21.33 35.98
N ALA A 136 -17.77 21.44 37.03
CA ALA A 136 -19.23 21.54 36.91
C ALA A 136 -19.76 22.88 36.36
N ARG A 137 -18.94 23.94 36.30
CA ARG A 137 -19.37 25.25 35.75
C ARG A 137 -19.23 25.39 34.23
N ARG A 138 -18.44 24.55 33.57
CA ARG A 138 -18.12 24.75 32.14
C ARG A 138 -18.79 23.78 31.18
N PHE A 139 -19.26 22.61 31.61
CA PHE A 139 -19.88 21.63 30.69
C PHE A 139 -20.90 20.72 31.42
N PRO A 140 -22.22 20.95 31.31
CA PRO A 140 -23.22 20.02 31.83
C PRO A 140 -23.48 18.94 30.77
N GLY A 141 -22.69 17.87 30.79
CA GLY A 141 -22.91 16.75 29.89
C GLY A 141 -22.04 15.56 30.27
N LYS A 142 -22.65 14.48 30.76
CA LYS A 142 -21.99 13.25 31.22
C LYS A 142 -21.18 12.61 30.07
N ALA A 143 -19.86 12.68 30.13
CA ALA A 143 -18.97 11.85 29.31
C ALA A 143 -18.20 10.87 30.22
N LYS A 144 -18.64 9.61 30.23
CA LYS A 144 -17.79 8.48 30.63
C LYS A 144 -16.83 8.21 29.48
N GLY A 145 -15.56 8.54 29.64
CA GLY A 145 -14.50 8.16 28.70
C GLY A 145 -13.17 8.02 29.45
N LYS A 146 -12.62 6.80 29.47
CA LYS A 146 -11.24 6.54 29.94
C LYS A 146 -10.28 7.34 29.06
N ALA A 147 -9.43 8.15 29.68
CA ALA A 147 -8.35 8.86 29.01
C ALA A 147 -7.39 7.85 28.36
N VAL A 148 -7.23 7.94 27.03
CA VAL A 148 -6.21 7.20 26.29
C VAL A 148 -4.95 8.06 26.29
N ALA A 149 -3.85 7.51 26.80
CA ALA A 149 -2.57 8.20 26.91
C ALA A 149 -2.12 8.71 25.53
N GLY A 150 -1.77 9.99 25.46
CA GLY A 150 -1.17 10.60 24.28
C GLY A 150 0.20 9.97 24.02
N ILE A 151 0.39 9.44 22.82
CA ILE A 151 1.68 8.95 22.33
C ILE A 151 2.50 10.18 21.96
N ASP A 152 3.69 10.33 22.56
CA ASP A 152 4.64 11.36 22.14
C ASP A 152 5.27 10.95 20.80
N PRO A 153 5.01 11.67 19.70
CA PRO A 153 5.48 11.30 18.37
C PRO A 153 7.00 11.36 18.23
N SER A 154 7.70 12.02 19.15
CA SER A 154 9.17 12.14 19.14
C SER A 154 9.91 10.86 19.55
N LEU A 155 9.24 9.89 20.17
CA LEU A 155 9.83 8.62 20.62
C LEU A 155 9.76 7.49 19.57
N ILE A 156 9.37 7.82 18.34
CA ILE A 156 9.21 6.88 17.23
C ILE A 156 10.46 6.94 16.35
N GLU A 157 11.52 6.23 16.74
CA GLU A 157 12.66 6.05 15.82
C GLU A 157 12.33 4.97 14.77
N PRO A 158 12.45 5.29 13.47
CA PRO A 158 12.28 4.30 12.41
C PRO A 158 13.45 3.32 12.45
N VAL A 159 13.17 2.05 12.76
CA VAL A 159 14.17 0.99 12.61
C VAL A 159 14.38 0.77 11.11
N LYS A 160 15.55 1.17 10.61
CA LYS A 160 15.94 0.96 9.21
C LYS A 160 16.38 -0.50 9.04
N ILE A 161 15.46 -1.35 8.61
CA ILE A 161 15.79 -2.73 8.22
C ILE A 161 16.43 -2.66 6.82
N PRO A 162 17.68 -3.12 6.63
CA PRO A 162 18.35 -3.07 5.34
C PRO A 162 17.65 -4.01 4.34
N ASP A 163 17.59 -3.61 3.07
CA ASP A 163 16.99 -4.43 2.01
C ASP A 163 17.90 -5.65 1.73
N PRO A 164 17.36 -6.89 1.68
CA PRO A 164 18.13 -8.09 1.36
C PRO A 164 18.96 -7.99 0.07
N LEU A 165 18.51 -7.19 -0.91
CA LEU A 165 19.23 -6.97 -2.17
C LEU A 165 20.45 -6.05 -2.05
N GLU A 166 20.64 -5.34 -0.93
CA GLU A 166 21.83 -4.53 -0.70
C GLU A 166 23.11 -5.37 -0.73
N ALA A 167 23.04 -6.64 -0.31
CA ALA A 167 24.16 -7.58 -0.38
C ALA A 167 24.65 -7.82 -1.82
N LEU A 168 23.76 -7.67 -2.81
CA LEU A 168 24.06 -7.84 -4.23
C LEU A 168 24.49 -6.52 -4.91
N GLY A 169 24.69 -5.44 -4.15
CA GLY A 169 24.91 -4.09 -4.68
C GLY A 169 26.06 -3.95 -5.70
N LYS A 170 27.06 -4.84 -5.66
CA LYS A 170 28.20 -4.85 -6.60
C LYS A 170 28.06 -5.89 -7.73
N ALA A 171 27.06 -6.75 -7.69
CA ALA A 171 26.94 -7.88 -8.61
C ALA A 171 26.53 -7.43 -10.02
N HIS A 172 25.56 -6.50 -10.12
CA HIS A 172 25.06 -6.06 -11.42
C HIS A 172 24.46 -4.65 -11.40
N LYS A 173 24.54 -3.97 -12.55
CA LYS A 173 24.00 -2.61 -12.78
C LYS A 173 22.49 -2.48 -12.51
N ILE A 174 21.74 -3.59 -12.50
CA ILE A 174 20.31 -3.63 -12.20
C ILE A 174 19.99 -3.37 -10.72
N ILE A 175 20.93 -3.67 -9.80
CA ILE A 175 20.64 -3.67 -8.37
C ILE A 175 20.42 -2.26 -7.83
N ALA A 176 21.26 -1.29 -8.20
CA ALA A 176 21.10 0.09 -7.76
C ALA A 176 19.73 0.72 -8.13
N PRO A 177 19.25 0.67 -9.39
CA PRO A 177 17.92 1.18 -9.73
C PRO A 177 16.79 0.34 -9.11
N LEU A 178 16.99 -0.96 -8.90
CA LEU A 178 16.01 -1.83 -8.25
C LEU A 178 15.83 -1.50 -6.75
N LEU A 179 16.92 -1.24 -6.02
CA LEU A 179 16.87 -0.81 -4.62
C LEU A 179 16.10 0.52 -4.48
N ALA A 180 16.39 1.49 -5.35
CA ALA A 180 15.65 2.76 -5.38
C ALA A 180 14.17 2.54 -5.70
N TYR A 181 13.86 1.64 -6.64
CA TYR A 181 12.49 1.29 -6.99
C TYR A 181 11.74 0.67 -5.80
N ARG A 182 12.36 -0.28 -5.08
CA ARG A 182 11.77 -0.93 -3.89
C ARG A 182 11.56 0.04 -2.74
N GLN A 183 12.50 0.96 -2.49
CA GLN A 183 12.33 2.01 -1.49
C GLN A 183 11.16 2.95 -1.83
N LEU A 184 11.05 3.33 -3.10
CA LEU A 184 9.95 4.17 -3.56
C LEU A 184 8.62 3.42 -3.49
N ASP A 185 8.58 2.14 -3.87
CA ASP A 185 7.38 1.30 -3.74
C ASP A 185 6.91 1.20 -2.29
N ALA A 186 7.84 0.97 -1.36
CA ALA A 186 7.59 0.88 0.07
C ALA A 186 7.07 2.20 0.69
N SER A 187 7.25 3.35 0.03
CA SER A 187 6.77 4.64 0.53
C SER A 187 5.25 4.77 0.51
N THR A 188 4.55 3.90 -0.22
CA THR A 188 3.09 3.91 -0.34
C THR A 188 2.52 2.51 -0.12
N PRO A 189 1.34 2.38 0.51
CA PRO A 189 0.72 1.07 0.70
C PRO A 189 0.43 0.39 -0.65
N ARG A 190 0.71 -0.92 -0.74
CA ARG A 190 0.28 -1.77 -1.86
C ARG A 190 -1.21 -2.04 -1.77
N PHE A 191 -1.80 -2.46 -2.90
CA PHE A 191 -3.16 -2.99 -2.89
C PHE A 191 -3.27 -4.25 -2.04
N ALA A 192 -4.50 -4.55 -1.64
CA ALA A 192 -4.80 -5.79 -0.91
C ALA A 192 -4.37 -7.02 -1.72
N THR A 193 -3.86 -8.04 -1.03
CA THR A 193 -3.56 -9.34 -1.62
C THR A 193 -4.81 -9.98 -2.23
N GLU A 194 -4.64 -10.89 -3.18
CA GLU A 194 -5.78 -11.58 -3.79
C GLU A 194 -6.65 -12.28 -2.73
N ALA A 195 -6.03 -12.93 -1.74
CA ALA A 195 -6.77 -13.58 -0.66
C ALA A 195 -7.68 -12.59 0.10
N LEU A 196 -7.19 -11.38 0.39
CA LEU A 196 -7.99 -10.35 1.06
C LEU A 196 -9.06 -9.77 0.13
N TYR A 197 -8.71 -9.54 -1.14
CA TYR A 197 -9.66 -9.11 -2.17
C TYR A 197 -10.84 -10.09 -2.28
N ARG A 198 -10.57 -11.40 -2.42
CA ARG A 198 -11.59 -12.46 -2.50
C ARG A 198 -12.42 -12.53 -1.22
N ALA A 199 -11.81 -12.34 -0.05
CA ALA A 199 -12.54 -12.33 1.23
C ALA A 199 -13.54 -11.16 1.32
N VAL A 200 -13.18 -9.98 0.80
CA VAL A 200 -14.11 -8.83 0.73
C VAL A 200 -15.17 -9.05 -0.34
N ARG A 201 -14.76 -9.51 -1.53
CA ARG A 201 -15.64 -9.80 -2.67
C ARG A 201 -16.74 -10.81 -2.37
N THR A 202 -16.45 -11.79 -1.50
CA THR A 202 -17.40 -12.83 -1.06
C THR A 202 -18.17 -12.46 0.21
N GLY A 203 -17.94 -11.26 0.77
CA GLY A 203 -18.57 -10.80 2.01
C GLY A 203 -18.04 -11.48 3.28
N LYS A 204 -17.07 -12.41 3.19
CA LYS A 204 -16.42 -13.05 4.35
C LYS A 204 -15.72 -12.05 5.26
N ARG A 205 -15.21 -10.96 4.70
CA ARG A 205 -14.68 -9.82 5.44
C ARG A 205 -15.41 -8.55 5.03
N ARG A 206 -15.93 -7.82 6.02
CA ARG A 206 -16.47 -6.49 5.81
C ARG A 206 -15.34 -5.47 5.99
N LEU A 207 -15.20 -4.56 5.03
CA LEU A 207 -14.44 -3.33 5.28
C LEU A 207 -15.14 -2.59 6.43
N VAL A 208 -14.37 -2.08 7.39
CA VAL A 208 -14.94 -1.38 8.55
C VAL A 208 -15.90 -0.30 8.04
N ASN A 209 -17.14 -0.28 8.53
CA ASN A 209 -18.10 0.76 8.17
C ASN A 209 -17.49 2.11 8.52
N ILE A 210 -16.98 2.83 7.52
CA ILE A 210 -16.80 4.26 7.64
C ILE A 210 -18.22 4.80 7.54
N THR A 211 -18.96 4.76 8.65
CA THR A 211 -20.23 5.45 8.73
C THR A 211 -19.94 6.89 8.32
N PRO A 212 -20.49 7.41 7.21
CA PRO A 212 -20.32 8.82 6.92
C PRO A 212 -20.85 9.55 8.14
N ARG A 213 -20.00 10.37 8.77
CA ARG A 213 -20.43 11.26 9.85
C ARG A 213 -21.60 12.03 9.27
N ALA A 214 -22.82 11.76 9.74
CA ALA A 214 -24.01 12.46 9.28
C ALA A 214 -23.70 13.96 9.39
N VAL A 215 -23.70 14.64 8.25
CA VAL A 215 -23.69 16.10 8.22
C VAL A 215 -24.98 16.49 8.89
N VAL A 216 -24.90 16.98 10.13
CA VAL A 216 -26.02 17.62 10.78
C VAL A 216 -26.27 18.89 9.98
N THR A 217 -27.18 18.82 9.01
CA THR A 217 -27.76 20.01 8.40
C THR A 217 -28.53 20.72 9.50
N GLY A 218 -27.88 21.69 10.14
CA GLY A 218 -28.57 22.65 10.97
C GLY A 218 -29.52 23.44 10.08
N THR A 219 -30.80 23.15 10.16
CA THR A 219 -31.84 24.08 9.76
C THR A 219 -31.82 25.24 10.76
N ALA A 220 -31.50 26.43 10.27
CA ALA A 220 -31.91 27.70 10.85
C ALA A 220 -32.87 28.35 9.87
#